data_AF-A0A965HUX6-F1
#
_entry.id   AF-A0A965HUX6-F1
#
_cell.length_a   1.000
_cell.length_b   1.000
_cell.length_c   1.000
_cell.angle_alpha   90.00
_cell.angle_beta   90.00
_cell.angle_gamma   90.00
#
_symmetry.space_group_name_H-M   'P 1'
#
loop_
_entity.id
_entity.type
_entity.pdbx_description
1 polymer ?
#
loop_
_entity_poly.entity_id
_entity_poly.type
_entity_poly.pdbx_seq_one_letter_code
_entity_poly.pdbx_strand_id
1 'polypeptide(L)' 'MNRIIAALLLTLLTAGAHADLIFEHDGHTYKLIESTATWEQAKNVAEKMTLGGHSGYLARIDSAAENKAIF' A
#
# COMPACT_ATOMS: atom_id res chain seq x y z
N MET A 1 -2.24 32.99 -14.85
CA MET A 1 -1.77 32.11 -15.94
C MET A 1 -1.99 30.67 -15.47
N ASN A 2 -3.19 30.11 -15.71
CA ASN A 2 -3.48 29.02 -16.66
C ASN A 2 -2.81 27.68 -16.21
N ARG A 3 -3.48 26.57 -15.91
CA ARG A 3 -4.80 26.05 -16.33
C ARG A 3 -5.31 25.01 -15.31
N ILE A 4 -6.62 24.86 -15.30
CA ILE A 4 -7.45 23.92 -14.53
C ILE A 4 -7.32 22.49 -15.11
N ILE A 5 -7.63 21.46 -14.28
CA ILE A 5 -8.10 20.08 -14.61
C ILE A 5 -6.96 19.05 -14.84
N ALA A 6 -6.81 17.99 -14.03
CA ALA A 6 -7.82 16.97 -13.80
C ALA A 6 -7.88 16.43 -12.36
N ALA A 7 -8.96 16.77 -11.65
CA ALA A 7 -9.57 15.81 -10.73
C ALA A 7 -10.07 14.65 -11.60
N LEU A 8 -9.44 13.47 -11.47
CA LEU A 8 -9.98 12.26 -12.08
C LEU A 8 -11.38 12.03 -11.51
N LEU A 9 -12.32 11.82 -12.41
CA LEU A 9 -13.71 11.45 -12.15
C LEU A 9 -13.82 10.41 -11.04
N LEU A 10 -14.22 10.84 -9.84
CA LEU A 10 -14.74 9.95 -8.80
C LEU A 10 -16.26 9.88 -8.92
N THR A 11 -16.74 9.42 -10.08
CA THR A 11 -18.16 9.12 -10.28
C THR A 11 -18.27 7.72 -10.87
N LEU A 12 -18.94 6.84 -10.11
CA LEU A 12 -19.07 5.39 -10.27
C LEU A 12 -17.95 4.55 -9.61
N LEU A 13 -17.60 4.89 -8.36
CA LEU A 13 -17.16 3.83 -7.45
C LEU A 13 -18.41 3.03 -7.08
N THR A 14 -18.66 1.91 -7.77
CA THR A 14 -19.52 0.84 -7.22
C THR A 14 -19.12 0.66 -5.76
N ALA A 15 -20.10 0.61 -4.87
CA ALA A 15 -19.96 0.57 -3.40
C ALA A 15 -19.25 -0.70 -2.85
N GLY A 16 -18.25 -1.23 -3.57
CA GLY A 16 -17.43 -2.38 -3.24
C GLY A 16 -16.05 -2.39 -3.92
N ALA A 17 -15.63 -1.33 -4.62
CA ALA A 17 -14.23 -1.22 -5.05
C ALA A 17 -13.40 -0.65 -3.88
N HIS A 18 -12.89 -1.54 -3.03
CA HIS A 18 -11.84 -1.19 -2.08
C HIS A 18 -10.58 -0.90 -2.89
N ALA A 19 -10.18 0.37 -2.99
CA ALA A 19 -8.88 0.70 -3.54
C ALA A 19 -7.81 0.15 -2.60
N ASP A 20 -6.87 -0.63 -3.13
CA ASP A 20 -5.69 -1.02 -2.37
C ASP A 20 -4.97 0.25 -1.90
N LEU A 21 -4.74 0.39 -0.59
CA LEU A 21 -3.88 1.46 -0.08
C LEU A 21 -2.42 1.04 -0.27
N ILE A 22 -1.76 1.67 -1.25
CA ILE A 22 -0.34 1.48 -1.59
C ILE A 22 0.34 2.84 -1.52
N PHE A 23 1.50 2.92 -0.87
CA PHE A 23 2.29 4.14 -0.78
C PHE A 23 3.79 3.85 -0.76
N GLU A 24 4.59 4.89 -0.97
CA GLU A 24 6.05 4.80 -0.95
C GLU A 24 6.64 5.66 0.17
N HIS A 25 7.70 5.15 0.80
CA HIS A 25 8.51 5.90 1.75
C HIS A 25 9.96 5.45 1.63
N ASP A 26 10.86 6.41 1.44
CA ASP A 26 12.32 6.19 1.39
C ASP A 26 12.76 5.02 0.49
N GLY A 27 12.14 4.91 -0.70
CA GLY A 27 12.46 3.86 -1.68
C GLY A 27 11.81 2.49 -1.41
N HIS A 28 11.00 2.37 -0.37
CA HIS A 28 10.17 1.20 -0.10
C HIS A 28 8.73 1.42 -0.52
N THR A 29 8.08 0.37 -1.05
CA THR A 29 6.65 0.35 -1.38
C THR A 29 5.91 -0.49 -0.34
N TYR A 30 4.83 0.06 0.21
CA TYR A 30 3.98 -0.56 1.22
C TYR A 30 2.60 -0.82 0.66
N LYS A 31 1.97 -1.91 1.11
CA LYS A 31 0.56 -2.21 0.84
C LYS A 31 -0.14 -2.56 2.15
N LEU A 32 -1.23 -1.87 2.45
CA LEU A 32 -2.11 -2.23 3.57
C LEU A 32 -3.01 -3.41 3.15
N ILE A 33 -3.09 -4.42 4.01
CA ILE A 33 -4.01 -5.54 3.86
C ILE A 33 -4.94 -5.52 5.07
N GLU A 34 -6.22 -5.19 4.85
CA GLU A 34 -7.22 -5.03 5.92
C GLU A 34 -7.89 -6.35 6.33
N SER A 35 -7.62 -7.45 5.62
CA SER A 35 -8.17 -8.76 5.98
C SER A 35 -7.52 -9.30 7.25
N THR A 36 -8.34 -9.92 8.10
CA THR A 36 -7.84 -10.62 9.28
C THR A 36 -7.00 -11.83 8.87
N ALA A 37 -5.79 -11.92 9.40
CA ALA A 37 -4.88 -13.04 9.19
C ALA A 37 -4.09 -13.32 10.46
N THR A 38 -3.66 -14.57 10.64
CA THR A 38 -2.57 -14.85 11.59
C THR A 38 -1.28 -14.24 11.06
N TRP A 39 -0.31 -14.05 11.95
CA TRP A 39 1.00 -13.54 11.56
C TRP A 39 1.67 -14.40 10.47
N GLU A 40 1.59 -15.72 10.59
CA GLU A 40 2.14 -16.66 9.61
C GLU A 40 1.42 -16.55 8.25
N GLN A 41 0.09 -16.43 8.26
CA GLN A 41 -0.68 -16.22 7.03
C GLN A 41 -0.29 -14.90 6.35
N ALA A 42 -0.17 -13.81 7.11
CA ALA A 42 0.22 -12.50 6.59
C ALA A 42 1.64 -12.54 5.99
N LYS A 43 2.59 -13.20 6.67
CA LYS A 43 3.96 -13.41 6.16
C LYS A 43 3.94 -14.18 4.84
N ASN A 44 3.24 -15.31 4.80
CA ASN A 44 3.13 -16.14 3.60
C ASN A 44 2.48 -15.38 2.42
N VAL A 45 1.55 -14.47 2.70
CA VAL A 45 0.96 -13.59 1.69
C VAL A 45 1.98 -12.57 1.20
N ALA A 46 2.69 -11.88 2.11
CA ALA A 46 3.68 -10.88 1.74
C ALA A 46 4.83 -11.45 0.91
N GLU A 47 5.35 -12.63 1.28
CA GLU A 47 6.44 -13.31 0.56
C GLU A 47 6.09 -13.74 -0.87
N LYS A 48 4.78 -13.91 -1.16
CA LYS A 48 4.27 -14.21 -2.50
C LYS A 48 4.01 -12.98 -3.35
N MET A 49 4.00 -11.79 -2.76
CA MET A 49 3.88 -10.54 -3.52
C MET A 49 5.19 -10.26 -4.24
N THR A 50 5.11 -9.66 -5.43
CA THR A 50 6.28 -9.23 -6.18
C THR A 50 6.08 -7.83 -6.74
N LEU A 51 7.15 -7.04 -6.73
CA LEU A 51 7.18 -5.72 -7.35
C LEU A 51 8.56 -5.50 -7.99
N GLY A 52 8.59 -5.22 -9.29
CA GLY A 52 9.84 -4.99 -10.01
C GLY A 52 10.84 -6.16 -9.92
N GLY A 53 10.35 -7.41 -9.79
CA GLY A 53 11.19 -8.60 -9.63
C GLY A 53 11.65 -8.91 -8.20
N HIS A 54 11.28 -8.08 -7.22
CA HIS A 54 11.60 -8.32 -5.81
C HIS A 54 10.41 -8.94 -5.08
N SER A 55 10.65 -9.97 -4.26
CA SER A 55 9.65 -10.53 -3.35
C SER A 55 9.35 -9.57 -2.20
N GLY A 56 8.08 -9.51 -1.80
CA GLY A 56 7.63 -8.79 -0.63
C GLY A 56 7.98 -9.49 0.69
N TYR A 57 7.74 -8.80 1.80
CA TYR A 57 7.91 -9.29 3.17
C TYR A 57 7.04 -8.44 4.12
N LEU A 58 6.83 -8.89 5.35
CA LEU A 58 6.14 -8.08 6.36
C LEU A 58 6.95 -6.81 6.64
N ALA A 59 6.29 -5.65 6.75
CA ALA A 59 6.95 -4.38 6.97
C ALA A 59 7.91 -4.45 8.17
N ARG A 60 9.14 -4.01 7.96
CA ARG A 60 10.13 -3.75 9.01
C ARG A 60 10.09 -2.25 9.30
N ILE A 61 10.21 -1.87 10.56
CA ILE A 61 10.23 -0.46 10.97
C ILE A 61 11.58 -0.21 11.65
N ASP A 62 12.48 0.45 10.94
CA ASP A 62 13.85 0.74 11.35
C ASP A 62 14.06 2.18 11.81
N SER A 63 13.07 3.05 11.59
CA SER A 63 13.18 4.46 11.98
C SER A 63 11.87 5.05 12.50
N ALA A 64 11.99 6.13 13.27
CA ALA A 64 10.84 6.91 13.72
C ALA A 64 10.10 7.59 12.56
N ALA A 65 10.83 7.96 11.48
CA ALA A 65 10.25 8.56 10.29
C ALA A 65 9.36 7.55 9.54
N GLU A 66 9.84 6.33 9.38
CA GLU A 66 9.10 5.22 8.78
C GLU A 66 7.88 4.83 9.63
N ASN A 67 8.02 4.78 10.96
CA ASN A 67 6.88 4.56 11.85
C ASN A 67 5.78 5.61 11.64
N LYS A 68 6.14 6.89 11.48
CA LYS A 68 5.19 7.98 11.19
C LYS A 68 4.59 7.91 9.79
N ALA A 69 5.25 7.25 8.84
CA ALA A 69 4.69 7.07 7.49
C ALA A 69 3.64 5.95 7.48
N ILE A 70 3.79 4.94 8.34
CA ILE A 70 2.91 3.76 8.41
C ILE A 70 1.69 4.01 9.32
N PHE A 71 1.83 4.80 10.39
CA PHE A 71 0.79 5.08 11.39
C PHE A 71 0.40 6.56 11.40
#